data_AF-A0A285X9C7-F1
#
_entry.id   AF-A0A285X9C7-F1
#
_cell.length_a   1.000
_cell.length_b   1.000
_cell.length_c   1.000
_cell.angle_alpha   90.00
_cell.angle_beta   90.00
_cell.angle_gamma   90.00
#
_symmetry.space_group_name_H-M   'P 1'
#
loop_
_entity.id
_entity.type
_entity.pdbx_description
1 polymer ?
#
loop_
_entity_poly.entity_id
_entity_poly.type
_entity_poly.pdbx_seq_one_letter_code
_entity_poly.pdbx_strand_id
1 'polypeptide(L)'
;MNTYIIFGILALVGVIAFSIWNSKQNSKTLETSGILTKSRNSEIPQEKRDLKLVVTYDYGERTKVISEKATAEIIKSTMKSINWNEFHIVQLEDENSSGYQALDVGGSLGDDGLASGLMTDDEHILLVEPLETVDEMTEILLDFLKGEDVWRNKYEYK
;
A
#
# COMPACT_ATOMS: atom_id res chain seq x y z
N MET A 1 3.38 39.89 -37.10
CA MET A 1 2.54 38.95 -36.34
C MET A 1 3.49 38.00 -35.62
N ASN A 2 3.48 38.09 -34.29
CA ASN A 2 4.11 37.28 -33.24
C ASN A 2 5.58 36.83 -33.34
N THR A 3 6.38 37.57 -32.58
CA THR A 3 7.70 37.24 -32.00
C THR A 3 7.58 36.16 -30.92
N TYR A 4 8.48 35.17 -30.88
CA TYR A 4 8.94 34.57 -29.62
C TYR A 4 10.43 34.26 -29.72
N ILE A 5 11.21 35.03 -28.97
CA ILE A 5 12.63 34.83 -28.71
C ILE A 5 12.72 33.93 -27.48
N ILE A 6 13.25 32.72 -27.64
CA ILE A 6 13.51 31.82 -26.50
C ILE A 6 14.87 32.23 -25.92
N PHE A 7 14.84 33.16 -24.97
CA PHE A 7 15.95 33.33 -24.03
C PHE A 7 15.81 32.27 -22.94
N GLY A 8 16.57 31.18 -23.09
CA GLY A 8 16.83 30.25 -22.00
C GLY A 8 17.83 30.88 -21.03
N ILE A 9 17.34 31.30 -19.87
CA ILE A 9 18.16 31.60 -18.69
C ILE A 9 17.38 31.16 -17.45
N LEU A 10 17.85 30.12 -16.79
CA LEU A 10 18.13 30.13 -15.35
C LEU A 10 18.92 28.88 -14.97
N ALA A 11 20.22 29.09 -14.84
CA ALA A 11 21.13 28.26 -14.06
C ALA A 11 20.98 28.58 -12.55
N LEU A 12 21.58 27.70 -11.73
CA LEU A 12 21.71 27.77 -10.25
C LEU A 12 20.43 27.38 -9.49
N VAL A 13 20.42 26.47 -8.50
CA VAL A 13 21.29 26.21 -7.32
C VAL A 13 20.96 24.76 -6.88
N GLY A 14 21.79 23.93 -6.28
CA GLY A 14 23.10 24.05 -5.68
C GLY A 14 23.43 22.71 -5.00
N VAL A 15 24.73 22.47 -4.84
CA VAL A 15 25.34 21.36 -4.12
C VAL A 15 24.72 21.22 -2.72
N ILE A 16 24.12 20.06 -2.41
CA ILE A 16 23.92 19.66 -1.01
C ILE A 16 24.99 18.63 -0.66
N ALA A 17 25.80 19.06 0.29
CA ALA A 17 26.96 18.39 0.82
C ALA A 17 26.61 17.11 1.58
N PHE A 18 27.39 16.07 1.31
CA PHE A 18 28.18 15.34 2.30
C PHE A 18 27.68 15.43 3.77
N SER A 19 26.92 14.43 4.20
CA SER A 19 26.80 14.08 5.62
C SER A 19 26.60 12.56 5.75
N ILE A 20 27.52 11.79 5.15
CA ILE A 20 27.76 10.40 5.55
C ILE A 20 29.04 10.40 6.36
N TRP A 21 28.95 10.80 7.62
CA TRP A 21 29.90 10.41 8.63
C TRP A 21 29.25 10.45 10.01
N ASN A 22 29.55 9.42 10.78
CA ASN A 22 29.30 9.27 12.20
C ASN A 22 27.97 8.65 12.66
N SER A 23 27.82 7.35 12.40
CA SER A 23 27.29 6.46 13.45
C SER A 23 28.13 5.19 13.52
N LYS A 24 29.27 5.31 14.21
CA LYS A 24 30.03 4.16 14.69
C LYS A 24 30.32 4.40 16.15
N GLN A 25 29.50 3.84 17.03
CA GLN A 25 29.99 3.26 18.28
C GLN A 25 28.91 2.45 19.02
N ASN A 26 29.32 1.21 19.34
CA ASN A 26 28.95 0.42 20.51
C ASN A 26 27.58 -0.29 20.54
N SER A 27 27.53 -1.49 19.97
CA SER A 27 26.76 -2.59 20.58
C SER A 27 27.73 -3.57 21.24
N LYS A 28 27.99 -3.37 22.54
CA LYS A 28 28.57 -4.41 23.38
C LYS A 28 27.48 -5.44 23.67
N THR A 29 27.81 -6.69 23.38
CA THR A 29 27.11 -7.90 23.79
C THR A 29 26.89 -7.92 25.31
N LEU A 30 25.67 -8.22 25.73
CA LEU A 30 25.41 -8.79 27.06
C LEU A 30 24.36 -9.88 26.91
N GLU A 31 24.83 -11.12 26.78
CA GLU A 31 24.02 -12.29 27.15
C GLU A 31 23.80 -12.24 28.65
N THR A 32 22.55 -12.24 29.11
CA THR A 32 22.14 -13.15 30.20
C THR A 32 20.63 -13.20 30.39
N SER A 33 20.17 -14.45 30.38
CA SER A 33 19.23 -15.02 31.35
C SER A 33 17.76 -14.65 31.26
N GLY A 34 16.99 -15.70 30.98
CA GLY A 34 15.54 -15.74 30.88
C GLY A 34 14.78 -14.98 31.97
N ILE A 35 13.80 -14.23 31.50
CA ILE A 35 12.63 -13.85 32.28
C ILE A 35 11.42 -14.34 31.48
N LEU A 36 10.70 -15.28 32.09
CA LEU A 36 9.34 -15.68 31.75
C LEU A 36 8.49 -14.44 31.46
N THR A 37 8.22 -14.17 30.19
CA THR A 37 7.21 -13.21 29.78
C THR A 37 6.00 -13.99 29.29
N LYS A 38 5.11 -14.22 30.27
CA LYS A 38 3.67 -14.39 30.11
C LYS A 38 3.23 -13.66 28.84
N SER A 39 2.76 -14.44 27.86
CA SER A 39 2.17 -13.93 26.60
C SER A 39 1.12 -12.90 26.96
N ARG A 40 1.51 -11.63 26.83
CA ARG A 40 0.63 -10.49 26.94
C ARG A 40 0.17 -10.33 25.51
N ASN A 41 -1.07 -10.71 25.23
CA ASN A 41 -1.80 -10.18 24.09
C ASN A 41 -1.86 -8.65 24.31
N SER A 42 -0.78 -7.95 23.99
CA SER A 42 -0.86 -6.54 23.69
C SER A 42 -1.45 -6.51 22.29
N GLU A 43 -2.78 -6.40 22.22
CA GLU A 43 -3.40 -5.76 21.07
C GLU A 43 -2.68 -4.42 20.92
N ILE A 44 -1.74 -4.38 19.97
CA ILE A 44 -1.09 -3.14 19.57
C ILE A 44 -2.23 -2.19 19.24
N PRO A 45 -2.28 -0.98 19.82
CA PRO A 45 -3.30 -0.02 19.45
C PRO A 45 -3.21 0.20 17.94
N GLN A 46 -4.14 -0.39 17.20
CA GLN A 46 -4.24 -0.18 15.77
C GLN A 46 -4.52 1.29 15.57
N GLU A 47 -3.62 1.97 14.88
CA GLU A 47 -3.89 3.31 14.41
C GLU A 47 -5.17 3.23 13.58
N LYS A 48 -6.18 3.98 14.00
CA LYS A 48 -7.48 3.94 13.33
C LYS A 48 -7.33 4.64 11.98
N ARG A 49 -7.00 3.86 10.95
CA ARG A 49 -6.87 4.33 9.57
C ARG A 49 -8.26 4.49 8.96
N ASP A 50 -8.62 5.72 8.61
CA ASP A 50 -9.82 6.00 7.84
C ASP A 50 -9.46 5.85 6.35
N LEU A 51 -9.49 4.61 5.85
CA LEU A 51 -9.17 4.28 4.45
C LEU A 51 -10.39 4.39 3.55
N LYS A 52 -10.26 4.97 2.37
CA LYS A 52 -11.31 5.02 1.35
C LYS A 52 -11.29 3.75 0.50
N LEU A 53 -12.44 3.12 0.29
CA LEU A 53 -12.60 1.94 -0.56
C LEU A 53 -13.16 2.35 -1.92
N VAL A 54 -12.42 2.04 -2.98
CA VAL A 54 -12.76 2.36 -4.36
C VAL A 54 -12.76 1.10 -5.21
N VAL A 55 -13.70 1.04 -6.15
CA VAL A 55 -13.75 -0.03 -7.17
C VAL A 55 -13.68 0.59 -8.54
N THR A 56 -12.74 0.11 -9.35
CA THR A 56 -12.56 0.46 -10.75
C THR A 56 -12.88 -0.76 -11.61
N TYR A 57 -13.62 -0.57 -12.69
CA TYR A 57 -14.14 -1.63 -13.56
C TYR A 57 -14.26 -1.12 -15.01
N ASP A 58 -14.76 -1.96 -15.92
CA ASP A 58 -14.87 -1.62 -17.35
C ASP A 58 -13.47 -1.29 -17.92
N TYR A 59 -12.50 -2.17 -17.64
CA TYR A 59 -11.08 -2.01 -18.01
C TYR A 59 -10.42 -0.70 -17.57
N GLY A 60 -10.87 -0.14 -16.44
CA GLY A 60 -10.32 1.11 -15.91
C GLY A 60 -11.12 2.36 -16.27
N GLU A 61 -12.14 2.25 -17.13
CA GLU A 61 -12.90 3.41 -17.60
C GLU A 61 -13.85 3.97 -16.54
N ARG A 62 -14.26 3.13 -15.58
CA ARG A 62 -15.25 3.52 -14.56
C ARG A 62 -14.71 3.29 -13.17
N THR A 63 -14.94 4.27 -12.31
CA THR A 63 -14.56 4.22 -10.90
C THR A 63 -15.74 4.59 -10.02
N LYS A 64 -15.87 3.90 -8.89
CA LYS A 64 -16.91 4.13 -7.88
C LYS A 64 -16.30 4.08 -6.48
N VAL A 65 -16.49 5.16 -5.72
CA VAL A 65 -16.24 5.15 -4.28
C VAL A 65 -17.34 4.32 -3.60
N ILE A 66 -16.94 3.29 -2.87
CA ILE A 66 -17.86 2.42 -2.12
C ILE A 66 -18.03 2.93 -0.69
N SER A 67 -16.94 3.39 -0.07
CA SER A 67 -16.96 3.98 1.27
C SER A 67 -15.81 4.94 1.46
N GLU A 68 -16.06 6.07 2.12
CA GLU A 68 -15.00 6.99 2.60
C GLU A 68 -14.27 6.43 3.83
N LYS A 69 -14.85 5.43 4.50
CA LYS A 69 -14.27 4.76 5.68
C LYS A 69 -14.52 3.27 5.58
N ALA A 70 -13.55 2.55 5.06
CA ALA A 70 -13.61 1.11 4.86
C ALA A 70 -13.69 0.38 6.20
N THR A 71 -14.49 -0.67 6.23
CA THR A 71 -14.51 -1.64 7.34
C THR A 71 -14.28 -3.03 6.76
N ALA A 72 -13.86 -3.97 7.61
CA ALA A 72 -13.69 -5.36 7.19
C ALA A 72 -14.97 -5.96 6.59
N GLU A 73 -16.14 -5.60 7.11
CA GLU A 73 -17.44 -6.04 6.58
C GLU A 73 -17.73 -5.44 5.20
N ILE A 74 -17.47 -4.14 5.01
CA ILE A 74 -17.66 -3.47 3.72
C ILE A 74 -16.73 -4.07 2.67
N ILE A 75 -15.46 -4.29 2.99
CA ILE A 75 -14.49 -4.94 2.10
C ILE A 75 -14.99 -6.32 1.68
N LYS A 76 -15.29 -7.20 2.65
CA LYS A 76 -15.78 -8.56 2.36
C LYS A 76 -17.04 -8.57 1.50
N SER A 77 -18.00 -7.69 1.80
CA SER A 77 -19.23 -7.59 1.03
C SER A 77 -18.98 -7.11 -0.40
N THR A 78 -18.06 -6.17 -0.58
CA THR A 78 -17.66 -5.64 -1.88
C THR A 78 -16.98 -6.71 -2.72
N MET A 79 -15.95 -7.37 -2.18
CA MET A 79 -15.21 -8.44 -2.84
C MET A 79 -16.14 -9.59 -3.29
N LYS A 80 -17.13 -9.95 -2.46
CA LYS A 80 -18.13 -10.97 -2.80
C LYS A 80 -19.14 -10.53 -3.88
N SER A 81 -19.39 -9.24 -4.01
CA SER A 81 -20.39 -8.70 -4.96
C SER A 81 -19.88 -8.55 -6.39
N ILE A 82 -18.56 -8.53 -6.58
CA ILE A 82 -17.90 -8.33 -7.87
C ILE A 82 -17.97 -9.62 -8.71
N ASN A 83 -18.25 -9.47 -10.01
CA ASN A 83 -18.09 -10.55 -10.98
C ASN A 83 -16.62 -10.66 -11.40
N TRP A 84 -15.84 -11.48 -10.69
CA TRP A 84 -14.40 -11.66 -10.96
C TRP A 84 -14.08 -12.39 -12.25
N ASN A 85 -15.06 -12.82 -13.04
CA ASN A 85 -14.81 -13.25 -14.43
C ASN A 85 -14.55 -12.05 -15.37
N GLU A 86 -14.81 -10.84 -14.91
CA GLU A 86 -14.54 -9.58 -15.60
C GLU A 86 -13.44 -8.82 -14.85
N PHE A 87 -12.70 -7.98 -15.58
CA PHE A 87 -11.61 -7.19 -15.02
C PHE A 87 -12.13 -6.13 -14.02
N HIS A 88 -11.64 -6.21 -12.79
CA HIS A 88 -11.93 -5.26 -11.71
C HIS A 88 -10.66 -4.93 -10.93
N ILE A 89 -10.61 -3.73 -10.34
CA ILE A 89 -9.60 -3.32 -9.37
C ILE A 89 -10.33 -2.80 -8.14
N VAL A 90 -9.90 -3.25 -6.97
CA VAL A 90 -10.39 -2.80 -5.67
C VAL A 90 -9.22 -2.18 -4.92
N GLN A 91 -9.36 -0.91 -4.52
CA GLN A 91 -8.30 -0.14 -3.91
C GLN A 91 -8.72 0.38 -2.52
N LEU A 92 -7.80 0.27 -1.56
CA LEU A 92 -7.85 0.97 -0.29
C LEU A 92 -6.87 2.13 -0.32
N GLU A 93 -7.39 3.35 -0.31
CA GLU A 93 -6.60 4.58 -0.34
C GLU A 93 -6.45 5.15 1.08
N ASP A 94 -5.21 5.40 1.50
CA ASP A 94 -4.87 6.16 2.68
C ASP A 94 -4.53 7.60 2.28
N GLU A 95 -5.53 8.47 2.32
CA GLU A 95 -5.35 9.90 2.06
C GLU A 95 -4.83 10.66 3.28
N ASN A 96 -4.79 10.02 4.46
CA ASN A 96 -4.45 10.67 5.73
C ASN A 96 -3.01 10.40 6.18
N SER A 97 -2.27 9.53 5.47
CA SER A 97 -0.84 9.32 5.71
C SER A 97 -0.01 10.54 5.32
N SER A 98 1.26 10.57 5.73
CA SER A 98 2.21 11.66 5.43
C SER A 98 2.53 11.84 3.93
N GLY A 99 1.97 10.99 3.09
CA GLY A 99 2.02 10.97 1.63
C GLY A 99 0.87 10.09 1.11
N TYR A 100 0.65 10.04 -0.20
CA TYR A 100 -0.35 9.12 -0.75
C TYR A 100 0.15 7.68 -0.61
N GLN A 101 -0.69 6.81 -0.05
CA GLN A 101 -0.47 5.38 -0.05
C GLN A 101 -1.78 4.69 -0.40
N ALA A 102 -1.74 3.72 -1.31
CA ALA A 102 -2.87 2.87 -1.56
C ALA A 102 -2.42 1.43 -1.81
N LEU A 103 -3.29 0.49 -1.47
CA LEU A 103 -3.11 -0.91 -1.86
C LEU A 103 -4.28 -1.32 -2.72
N ASP A 104 -3.98 -1.84 -3.90
CA ASP A 104 -4.97 -2.37 -4.82
C ASP A 104 -4.81 -3.88 -5.02
N VAL A 105 -5.94 -4.53 -5.26
CA VAL A 105 -6.02 -5.92 -5.72
C VAL A 105 -6.94 -5.93 -6.93
N GLY A 106 -6.64 -6.77 -7.92
CA GLY A 106 -7.45 -6.75 -9.12
C GLY A 106 -7.07 -7.78 -10.16
N GLY A 107 -7.71 -7.64 -11.33
CA GLY A 107 -7.60 -8.54 -12.45
C GLY A 107 -8.89 -9.31 -12.71
N SER A 108 -8.77 -10.51 -13.28
CA SER A 108 -9.89 -11.40 -13.57
C SER A 108 -9.47 -12.87 -13.38
N LEU A 109 -10.41 -13.70 -12.89
CA LEU A 109 -10.28 -15.17 -12.85
C LEU A 109 -10.36 -15.80 -14.24
N GLY A 110 -10.66 -15.00 -15.27
CA GLY A 110 -10.64 -15.39 -16.67
C GLY A 110 -9.23 -15.27 -17.24
N ASP A 111 -9.03 -14.27 -18.09
CA ASP A 111 -7.86 -14.19 -18.97
C ASP A 111 -6.70 -13.37 -18.38
N ASP A 112 -6.96 -12.46 -17.44
CA ASP A 112 -5.95 -11.47 -16.98
C ASP A 112 -5.14 -11.94 -15.77
N GLY A 113 -5.65 -12.92 -15.02
CA GLY A 113 -5.08 -13.33 -13.74
C GLY A 113 -5.36 -12.34 -12.61
N LEU A 114 -4.90 -12.65 -11.40
CA LEU A 114 -5.06 -11.81 -10.22
C LEU A 114 -3.73 -11.24 -9.75
N ALA A 115 -3.74 -9.99 -9.28
CA ALA A 115 -2.56 -9.29 -8.80
C ALA A 115 -2.88 -8.37 -7.61
N SER A 116 -1.83 -7.94 -6.93
CA SER A 116 -1.88 -6.92 -5.89
C SER A 116 -0.74 -5.91 -6.09
N GLY A 117 -1.05 -4.64 -5.90
CA GLY A 117 -0.15 -3.51 -6.06
C GLY A 117 -0.14 -2.62 -4.82
N LEU A 118 1.04 -2.12 -4.46
CA LEU A 118 1.22 -1.04 -3.50
C LEU A 118 1.61 0.22 -4.26
N MET A 119 0.75 1.23 -4.17
CA MET A 119 0.98 2.55 -4.74
C MET A 119 1.43 3.51 -3.63
N THR A 120 2.45 4.29 -3.93
CA THR A 120 2.93 5.42 -3.13
C THR A 120 3.05 6.66 -4.02
N ASP A 121 3.42 7.81 -3.45
CA ASP A 121 3.70 9.02 -4.24
C ASP A 121 4.76 8.79 -5.34
N ASP A 122 5.75 7.93 -5.09
CA ASP A 122 6.92 7.75 -5.95
C ASP A 122 6.87 6.47 -6.81
N GLU A 123 6.21 5.43 -6.33
CA GLU A 123 6.33 4.07 -6.88
C GLU A 123 5.00 3.31 -6.91
N HIS A 124 4.88 2.42 -7.90
CA HIS A 124 3.88 1.35 -7.93
C HIS A 124 4.61 0.01 -7.94
N ILE A 125 4.50 -0.73 -6.83
CA ILE A 125 5.24 -1.97 -6.59
C ILE A 125 4.26 -3.13 -6.59
N LEU A 126 4.54 -4.19 -7.34
CA LEU A 126 3.68 -5.37 -7.38
C LEU A 126 4.06 -6.37 -6.29
N LEU A 127 3.07 -7.13 -5.83
CA LEU A 127 3.30 -8.31 -5.01
C LEU A 127 4.07 -9.35 -5.85
N VAL A 128 5.16 -9.88 -5.29
CA VAL A 128 6.01 -10.84 -5.98
C VAL A 128 5.31 -12.19 -6.17
N GLU A 129 4.53 -12.62 -5.18
CA GLU A 129 3.81 -13.89 -5.21
C GLU A 129 2.51 -13.76 -6.03
N PRO A 130 2.26 -14.67 -7.00
CA PRO A 130 1.02 -14.64 -7.77
C PRO A 130 -0.18 -14.98 -6.88
N LEU A 131 -1.33 -14.38 -7.18
CA LEU A 131 -2.59 -14.65 -6.49
C LEU A 131 -3.44 -15.61 -7.31
N GLU A 132 -4.09 -16.56 -6.64
CA GLU A 132 -4.92 -17.58 -7.29
C GLU A 132 -6.41 -17.37 -6.98
N THR A 133 -6.72 -16.68 -5.88
CA THR A 133 -8.09 -16.59 -5.37
C THR A 133 -8.51 -15.19 -4.94
N VAL A 134 -9.83 -14.96 -5.01
CA VAL A 134 -10.47 -13.75 -4.46
C VAL A 134 -10.34 -13.66 -2.95
N ASP A 135 -10.23 -14.82 -2.27
CA ASP A 135 -10.05 -14.86 -0.82
C ASP A 135 -8.67 -14.34 -0.42
N GLU A 136 -7.60 -14.65 -1.17
CA GLU A 136 -6.26 -14.08 -0.95
C GLU A 136 -6.26 -12.56 -1.17
N MET A 137 -6.87 -12.08 -2.25
CA MET A 137 -7.04 -10.64 -2.49
C MET A 137 -7.79 -9.97 -1.33
N THR A 138 -8.85 -10.61 -0.84
CA THR A 138 -9.64 -10.09 0.28
C THR A 138 -8.79 -10.06 1.56
N GLU A 139 -7.98 -11.08 1.82
CA GLU A 139 -7.10 -11.13 2.98
C GLU A 139 -6.05 -10.03 2.95
N ILE A 140 -5.44 -9.76 1.80
CA ILE A 140 -4.46 -8.67 1.63
C ILE A 140 -5.08 -7.32 1.98
N LEU A 141 -6.28 -7.01 1.46
CA LEU A 141 -6.99 -5.77 1.79
C LEU A 141 -7.30 -5.67 3.30
N LEU A 142 -7.72 -6.77 3.91
CA LEU A 142 -8.01 -6.82 5.34
C LEU A 142 -6.76 -6.65 6.20
N ASP A 143 -5.62 -7.15 5.76
CA ASP A 143 -4.34 -6.98 6.45
C ASP A 143 -3.80 -5.56 6.27
N PHE A 144 -3.98 -4.95 5.10
CA PHE A 144 -3.67 -3.54 4.87
C PHE A 144 -4.47 -2.61 5.78
N LEU A 145 -5.78 -2.90 5.93
CA LEU A 145 -6.67 -2.16 6.82
C LEU A 145 -6.20 -2.18 8.29
N LYS A 146 -5.53 -3.25 8.72
CA LYS A 146 -5.06 -3.43 10.11
C LYS A 146 -3.84 -2.58 10.47
N GLY A 147 -3.09 -2.08 9.48
CA GLY A 147 -1.87 -1.29 9.68
C GLY A 147 -0.61 -1.90 9.08
N GLU A 148 0.43 -1.08 8.93
CA GLU A 148 1.67 -1.47 8.25
C GLU A 148 2.44 -2.60 8.91
N ASP A 149 2.36 -2.70 10.25
CA ASP A 149 2.99 -3.76 11.03
C ASP A 149 2.41 -5.15 10.74
N VAL A 150 1.20 -5.22 10.18
CA VAL A 150 0.58 -6.48 9.77
C VAL A 150 0.98 -6.87 8.36
N TRP A 151 0.69 -6.01 7.38
CA TRP A 151 0.82 -6.41 5.98
C TRP A 151 2.27 -6.42 5.48
N ARG A 152 3.14 -5.48 5.92
CA ARG A 152 4.55 -5.43 5.47
C ARG A 152 5.36 -6.63 5.92
N ASN A 153 5.01 -7.22 7.06
CA ASN A 153 5.67 -8.41 7.60
C ASN A 153 5.21 -9.70 6.90
N LYS A 154 4.06 -9.66 6.22
CA LYS A 154 3.42 -10.82 5.61
C LYS A 154 3.65 -10.89 4.10
N TYR A 155 3.69 -9.74 3.42
CA TYR A 155 3.72 -9.65 1.97
C TYR A 155 4.99 -8.96 1.46
N GLU A 156 5.58 -9.52 0.41
CA GLU A 156 6.80 -9.00 -0.21
C GLU A 156 6.46 -8.21 -1.48
N TYR A 157 6.50 -6.88 -1.36
CA TYR A 157 6.39 -5.93 -2.49
C TYR A 157 7.79 -5.44 -2.85
N LYS A 158 8.26 -5.71 -4.07
CA LYS A 158 9.59 -5.32 -4.56
C LYS A 158 9.63 -5.04 -6.06
#